data_AF-A0A942RCX7-F1
#
_entry.id   AF-A0A942RCX7-F1
#
_cell.length_a   1.000
_cell.length_b   1.000
_cell.length_c   1.000
_cell.angle_alpha   90.00
_cell.angle_beta   90.00
_cell.angle_gamma   90.00
#
_symmetry.space_group_name_H-M   'P 1'
#
loop_
_entity.id
_entity.type
_entity.pdbx_description
1 polymer ?
#
loop_
_entity_poly.entity_id
_entity_poly.type
_entity_poly.pdbx_seq_one_letter_code
_entity_poly.pdbx_strand_id
1 'polypeptide(L)'
;KLEFQFYQINTKIPLQKAGGKQFRWGRQSLIPSSSENSERLSLEKEVRVPSDLKGLKLIAAKPEVAEMVRMAGGTPVAIPIGDTYMALERGLVEGQFTHFPALGAFGTMPLMKSHTIIGGSGIEMPFGAHVMNMNTWNKLSPDLHQIFEDAVAWYIEQEVYTNVPRMAAGLLKAAEDQGRVVSHLTPEEIKEWTDLAKVVAEAKIAELEAKGVPAKSVYQELQQLIANYK
;
A
#
# COMPACT_ATOMS: atom_id res chain seq x y z
N LYS A 1 24.08 3.20 14.37
CA LYS A 1 22.82 2.43 14.21
C LYS A 1 21.71 3.46 14.03
N LEU A 2 21.22 3.67 12.82
CA LEU A 2 20.05 4.52 12.58
C LEU A 2 18.81 3.64 12.76
N GLU A 3 18.11 3.81 13.87
CA GLU A 3 16.81 3.21 14.11
C GLU A 3 15.74 4.11 13.45
N PHE A 4 14.99 3.55 12.50
CA PHE A 4 13.81 4.19 11.93
C PHE A 4 12.60 3.84 12.80
N GLN A 5 12.06 4.82 13.52
CA GLN A 5 10.80 4.69 14.26
C GLN A 5 9.66 5.32 13.47
N PHE A 6 8.53 4.61 13.38
CA PHE A 6 7.28 5.11 12.81
C PHE A 6 6.61 6.07 13.80
N TYR A 7 6.48 7.36 13.46
CA TYR A 7 5.75 8.35 14.26
C TYR A 7 4.38 8.67 13.65
N GLN A 8 3.33 8.70 14.47
CA GLN A 8 2.04 9.31 14.14
C GLN A 8 2.21 10.82 13.93
N ILE A 9 1.76 11.33 12.78
CA ILE A 9 1.95 12.73 12.38
C ILE A 9 0.69 13.54 12.71
N ASN A 10 0.88 14.62 13.47
CA ASN A 10 -0.16 15.57 13.89
C ASN A 10 -0.26 16.72 12.84
N THR A 11 -1.46 16.98 12.31
CA THR A 11 -1.69 17.68 11.02
C THR A 11 -1.95 19.19 11.14
N LYS A 12 -0.92 20.04 11.17
CA LYS A 12 -1.07 21.52 11.18
C LYS A 12 -0.17 22.32 10.21
N ILE A 13 0.31 21.75 9.09
CA ILE A 13 1.20 22.47 8.15
C ILE A 13 0.67 22.38 6.70
N PRO A 14 0.62 23.49 5.93
CA PRO A 14 0.07 23.49 4.56
C PRO A 14 0.99 22.80 3.54
N LEU A 15 0.39 22.13 2.55
CA LEU A 15 1.05 21.62 1.34
C LEU A 15 1.51 22.78 0.47
N GLN A 16 2.79 22.79 0.04
CA GLN A 16 3.27 23.71 -1.00
C GLN A 16 3.61 22.94 -2.29
N LYS A 17 3.04 23.38 -3.41
CA LYS A 17 3.36 22.87 -4.75
C LYS A 17 4.76 23.34 -5.16
N ALA A 18 5.73 22.42 -5.17
CA ALA A 18 6.95 22.57 -5.94
C ALA A 18 6.73 21.86 -7.29
N GLY A 19 6.99 22.56 -8.40
CA GLY A 19 6.70 22.09 -9.75
C GLY A 19 7.28 20.71 -10.04
N GLY A 20 6.43 19.81 -10.56
CA GLY A 20 6.83 18.52 -11.12
C GLY A 20 7.32 17.47 -10.11
N LYS A 21 6.45 16.54 -9.74
CA LYS A 21 6.77 15.23 -9.11
C LYS A 21 7.31 15.21 -7.67
N GLN A 22 7.29 16.31 -6.91
CA GLN A 22 7.57 16.29 -5.46
C GLN A 22 6.47 16.98 -4.66
N PHE A 23 5.89 16.25 -3.70
CA PHE A 23 5.06 16.85 -2.67
C PHE A 23 5.92 17.02 -1.41
N ARG A 24 6.24 18.27 -1.07
CA ARG A 24 6.85 18.60 0.22
C ARG A 24 5.73 18.82 1.24
N TRP A 25 5.58 17.90 2.18
CA TRP A 25 4.73 18.13 3.36
C TRP A 25 5.61 18.66 4.49
N GLY A 26 5.74 19.99 4.53
CA GLY A 26 6.76 20.64 5.36
C GLY A 26 8.17 20.14 5.02
N ARG A 27 8.79 19.41 5.96
CA ARG A 27 10.21 19.00 5.96
C ARG A 27 10.39 17.48 5.79
N GLN A 28 9.46 16.84 5.08
CA GLN A 28 9.42 15.40 4.84
C GLN A 28 9.37 15.14 3.35
N SER A 29 10.17 14.17 2.88
CA SER A 29 10.09 13.68 1.51
C SER A 29 9.03 12.60 1.43
N LEU A 30 7.92 12.93 0.77
CA LEU A 30 6.89 11.97 0.40
C LEU A 30 7.41 11.20 -0.80
N ILE A 31 7.51 9.88 -0.66
CA ILE A 31 7.90 9.03 -1.78
C ILE A 31 6.61 8.58 -2.47
N PRO A 32 6.41 8.94 -3.75
CA PRO A 32 5.28 8.41 -4.50
C PRO A 32 5.38 6.88 -4.52
N SER A 33 4.28 6.19 -4.24
CA SER A 33 4.18 4.76 -4.49
C SER A 33 3.83 4.52 -5.95
N SER A 34 4.50 3.57 -6.60
CA SER A 34 4.09 3.13 -7.94
C SER A 34 2.83 2.27 -7.85
N SER A 35 2.07 2.18 -8.93
CA SER A 35 0.83 1.41 -8.99
C SER A 35 1.09 -0.11 -8.89
N GLU A 36 2.31 -0.57 -9.19
CA GLU A 36 2.74 -1.96 -9.03
C GLU A 36 3.00 -2.35 -7.57
N ASN A 37 3.13 -1.37 -6.67
CA ASN A 37 3.16 -1.57 -5.23
C ASN A 37 1.77 -1.74 -4.62
N SER A 38 0.71 -1.60 -5.40
CA SER A 38 -0.63 -1.67 -4.85
C SER A 38 -0.95 -3.04 -4.25
N GLU A 39 -1.72 -3.03 -3.16
CA GLU A 39 -2.06 -4.26 -2.47
C GLU A 39 -2.90 -5.16 -3.36
N ARG A 40 -2.53 -6.44 -3.29
CA ARG A 40 -3.09 -7.54 -4.03
C ARG A 40 -3.48 -8.60 -3.03
N LEU A 41 -4.30 -9.51 -3.51
CA LEU A 41 -4.85 -10.54 -2.67
C LEU A 41 -4.20 -11.87 -3.08
N SER A 42 -3.60 -12.59 -2.13
CA SER A 42 -2.94 -13.88 -2.39
C SER A 42 -3.48 -14.95 -1.45
N LEU A 43 -4.02 -16.03 -2.01
CA LEU A 43 -4.71 -17.08 -1.26
C LEU A 43 -4.47 -18.48 -1.85
N GLU A 44 -4.91 -19.47 -1.08
CA GLU A 44 -5.16 -20.84 -1.52
C GLU A 44 -6.29 -20.98 -2.56
N LYS A 45 -7.27 -20.07 -2.57
CA LYS A 45 -8.42 -20.08 -3.49
C LYS A 45 -8.45 -18.81 -4.32
N GLU A 46 -8.90 -18.93 -5.57
CA GLU A 46 -9.14 -17.75 -6.39
C GLU A 46 -10.25 -16.89 -5.77
N VAL A 47 -9.99 -15.58 -5.70
CA VAL A 47 -10.93 -14.56 -5.25
C VAL A 47 -11.02 -13.53 -6.35
N ARG A 48 -12.22 -13.25 -6.83
CA ARG A 48 -12.45 -12.28 -7.91
C ARG A 48 -13.24 -11.09 -7.43
N VAL A 49 -14.25 -11.33 -6.60
CA VAL A 49 -15.13 -10.30 -6.04
C VAL A 49 -15.07 -10.30 -4.51
N PRO A 50 -15.46 -9.21 -3.82
CA PRO A 50 -15.43 -9.18 -2.37
C PRO A 50 -16.21 -10.35 -1.72
N SER A 51 -17.33 -10.75 -2.30
CA SER A 51 -18.16 -11.83 -1.74
C SER A 51 -17.46 -13.21 -1.68
N ASP A 52 -16.39 -13.42 -2.45
CA ASP A 52 -15.57 -14.63 -2.37
C ASP A 52 -14.77 -14.71 -1.05
N LEU A 53 -14.61 -13.59 -0.33
CA LEU A 53 -13.94 -13.58 0.98
C LEU A 53 -14.79 -14.21 2.09
N LYS A 54 -16.07 -14.51 1.83
CA LYS A 54 -17.00 -14.98 2.83
C LYS A 54 -16.49 -16.25 3.54
N GLY A 55 -16.28 -16.13 4.85
CA GLY A 55 -15.81 -17.23 5.70
C GLY A 55 -14.30 -17.52 5.61
N LEU A 56 -13.54 -16.78 4.81
CA LEU A 56 -12.08 -16.89 4.74
C LEU A 56 -11.42 -16.05 5.84
N LYS A 57 -10.30 -16.54 6.37
CA LYS A 57 -9.42 -15.84 7.31
C LYS A 57 -8.18 -15.36 6.58
N LEU A 58 -7.89 -14.07 6.66
CA LEU A 58 -6.84 -13.45 5.86
C LEU A 58 -5.99 -12.58 6.74
N ILE A 59 -4.68 -12.59 6.49
CA ILE A 59 -3.80 -11.60 7.10
C ILE A 59 -4.12 -10.25 6.48
N ALA A 60 -4.54 -9.30 7.32
CA ALA A 60 -4.84 -7.92 6.94
C ALA A 60 -4.20 -6.99 7.98
N ALA A 61 -3.00 -6.48 7.66
CA ALA A 61 -2.20 -5.71 8.62
C ALA A 61 -2.74 -4.29 8.84
N LYS A 62 -3.41 -3.72 7.83
CA LYS A 62 -3.93 -2.35 7.88
C LYS A 62 -5.39 -2.33 8.37
N PRO A 63 -5.77 -1.38 9.23
CA PRO A 63 -7.15 -1.28 9.74
C PRO A 63 -8.21 -1.18 8.65
N GLU A 64 -7.98 -0.37 7.62
CA GLU A 64 -8.87 -0.16 6.47
C GLU A 64 -9.05 -1.44 5.64
N VAL A 65 -7.96 -2.19 5.42
CA VAL A 65 -8.01 -3.48 4.73
C VAL A 65 -8.73 -4.53 5.57
N ALA A 66 -8.45 -4.55 6.88
CA ALA A 66 -9.17 -5.42 7.80
C ALA A 66 -10.68 -5.12 7.80
N GLU A 67 -11.07 -3.85 7.68
CA GLU A 67 -12.48 -3.48 7.56
C GLU A 67 -13.10 -3.93 6.23
N MET A 68 -12.39 -3.76 5.11
CA MET A 68 -12.83 -4.31 3.82
C MET A 68 -13.05 -5.82 3.91
N VAL A 69 -12.12 -6.56 4.50
CA VAL A 69 -12.26 -8.02 4.71
C VAL A 69 -13.48 -8.35 5.57
N ARG A 70 -13.72 -7.63 6.68
CA ARG A 70 -14.91 -7.84 7.53
C ARG A 70 -16.20 -7.59 6.77
N MET A 71 -16.30 -6.46 6.08
CA MET A 71 -17.49 -6.07 5.32
C MET A 71 -17.77 -7.04 4.16
N ALA A 72 -16.72 -7.61 3.57
CA ALA A 72 -16.81 -8.67 2.56
C ALA A 72 -17.21 -10.05 3.13
N GLY A 73 -17.39 -10.16 4.45
CA GLY A 73 -17.78 -11.41 5.13
C GLY A 73 -16.61 -12.34 5.47
N GLY A 74 -15.38 -11.88 5.28
CA GLY A 74 -14.17 -12.56 5.74
C GLY A 74 -13.81 -12.20 7.19
N THR A 75 -12.76 -12.85 7.69
CA THR A 75 -12.21 -12.62 9.03
C THR A 75 -10.77 -12.12 8.91
N PRO A 76 -10.49 -10.83 9.14
CA PRO A 76 -9.12 -10.37 9.16
C PRO A 76 -8.40 -10.88 10.41
N VAL A 77 -7.16 -11.31 10.24
CA VAL A 77 -6.29 -11.76 11.32
C VAL A 77 -5.06 -10.86 11.33
N ALA A 78 -4.78 -10.24 12.48
CA ALA A 78 -3.57 -9.48 12.68
C ALA A 78 -2.43 -10.45 13.04
N ILE A 79 -1.50 -10.66 12.12
CA ILE A 79 -0.32 -11.52 12.32
C ILE A 79 0.93 -10.66 12.16
N PRO A 80 1.88 -10.68 13.12
CA PRO A 80 3.16 -10.02 12.96
C PRO A 80 3.90 -10.54 11.71
N ILE A 81 4.57 -9.64 11.01
CA ILE A 81 5.30 -9.94 9.77
C ILE A 81 6.25 -11.14 9.86
N GLY A 82 6.90 -11.34 11.02
CA GLY A 82 7.82 -12.46 11.27
C GLY A 82 7.13 -13.82 11.39
N ASP A 83 5.82 -13.83 11.69
CA ASP A 83 5.02 -15.05 11.85
C ASP A 83 4.15 -15.35 10.61
N THR A 84 4.08 -14.42 9.64
CA THR A 84 3.25 -14.52 8.43
C THR A 84 3.50 -15.81 7.65
N TYR A 85 4.78 -16.17 7.42
CA TYR A 85 5.12 -17.40 6.70
C TYR A 85 4.56 -18.63 7.39
N MET A 86 4.82 -18.76 8.71
CA MET A 86 4.38 -19.91 9.49
C MET A 86 2.86 -20.00 9.59
N ALA A 87 2.17 -18.86 9.67
CA ALA A 87 0.72 -18.82 9.71
C ALA A 87 0.08 -19.31 8.40
N LEU A 88 0.65 -18.92 7.26
CA LEU A 88 0.22 -19.38 5.94
C LEU A 88 0.57 -20.85 5.71
N GLU A 89 1.80 -21.26 5.99
CA GLU A 89 2.27 -22.64 5.81
C GLU A 89 1.46 -23.65 6.63
N ARG A 90 1.10 -23.29 7.87
CA ARG A 90 0.29 -24.15 8.76
C ARG A 90 -1.21 -24.07 8.51
N GLY A 91 -1.66 -23.22 7.57
CA GLY A 91 -3.08 -23.04 7.26
C GLY A 91 -3.88 -22.40 8.40
N LEU A 92 -3.26 -21.55 9.23
CA LEU A 92 -4.00 -20.76 10.24
C LEU A 92 -4.90 -19.70 9.57
N VAL A 93 -4.47 -19.23 8.41
CA VAL A 93 -5.14 -18.28 7.52
C VAL A 93 -5.06 -18.80 6.09
N GLU A 94 -6.07 -18.52 5.27
CA GLU A 94 -6.16 -18.97 3.88
C GLU A 94 -5.44 -18.03 2.88
N GLY A 95 -4.90 -16.92 3.37
CA GLY A 95 -4.10 -16.00 2.58
C GLY A 95 -3.79 -14.69 3.26
N GLN A 96 -3.35 -13.72 2.46
CA GLN A 96 -2.96 -12.40 2.91
C GLN A 96 -3.33 -11.33 1.88
N PHE A 97 -3.66 -10.16 2.41
CA PHE A 97 -3.77 -8.92 1.67
C PHE A 97 -2.43 -8.18 1.78
N THR A 98 -1.69 -8.06 0.68
CA THR A 98 -0.34 -7.47 0.70
C THR A 98 0.12 -7.05 -0.70
N HIS A 99 1.16 -6.24 -0.78
CA HIS A 99 1.76 -5.85 -2.05
C HIS A 99 2.70 -6.92 -2.59
N PHE A 100 2.81 -7.01 -3.91
CA PHE A 100 3.49 -8.11 -4.58
C PHE A 100 4.98 -8.29 -4.21
N PRO A 101 5.78 -7.20 -4.13
CA PRO A 101 7.16 -7.30 -3.64
C PRO A 101 7.31 -7.95 -2.26
N ALA A 102 6.36 -7.70 -1.35
CA ALA A 102 6.39 -8.31 -0.02
C ALA A 102 6.21 -9.83 -0.07
N LEU A 103 5.45 -10.36 -1.03
CA LEU A 103 5.29 -11.82 -1.19
C LEU A 103 6.63 -12.51 -1.44
N GLY A 104 7.49 -11.87 -2.24
CA GLY A 104 8.85 -12.33 -2.50
C GLY A 104 9.74 -12.17 -1.26
N ALA A 105 9.72 -10.99 -0.63
CA ALA A 105 10.52 -10.72 0.56
C ALA A 105 10.20 -11.64 1.75
N PHE A 106 8.93 -12.00 1.93
CA PHE A 106 8.49 -12.88 3.01
C PHE A 106 8.58 -14.36 2.64
N GLY A 107 8.97 -14.68 1.40
CA GLY A 107 9.01 -16.06 0.91
C GLY A 107 7.64 -16.73 0.84
N THR A 108 6.55 -15.98 0.92
CA THR A 108 5.18 -16.52 1.00
C THR A 108 4.54 -16.79 -0.36
N MET A 109 5.16 -16.29 -1.44
CA MET A 109 4.66 -16.47 -2.79
C MET A 109 4.41 -17.95 -3.17
N PRO A 110 5.35 -18.89 -2.92
CA PRO A 110 5.14 -20.30 -3.27
C PRO A 110 4.05 -20.99 -2.45
N LEU A 111 3.67 -20.42 -1.30
CA LEU A 111 2.63 -21.00 -0.44
C LEU A 111 1.24 -20.79 -1.03
N MET A 112 1.02 -19.69 -1.75
CA MET A 112 -0.30 -19.33 -2.28
C MET A 112 -0.51 -19.90 -3.69
N LYS A 113 -1.75 -20.26 -4.01
CA LYS A 113 -2.12 -20.84 -5.32
C LYS A 113 -2.67 -19.81 -6.30
N SER A 114 -3.23 -18.73 -5.78
CA SER A 114 -3.86 -17.67 -6.56
C SER A 114 -3.41 -16.28 -6.08
N HIS A 115 -3.31 -15.37 -7.04
CA HIS A 115 -2.98 -13.96 -6.85
C HIS A 115 -3.95 -13.10 -7.66
N THR A 116 -4.70 -12.24 -7.00
CA THR A 116 -5.68 -11.36 -7.63
C THR A 116 -5.15 -9.93 -7.73
N ILE A 117 -5.19 -9.39 -8.95
CA ILE A 117 -4.77 -8.03 -9.29
C ILE A 117 -6.02 -7.15 -9.40
N ILE A 118 -6.24 -6.33 -8.37
CA ILE A 118 -7.43 -5.47 -8.28
C ILE A 118 -7.19 -4.17 -9.06
N GLY A 119 -7.30 -4.23 -10.39
CA GLY A 119 -7.10 -3.08 -11.27
C GLY A 119 -5.65 -2.58 -11.34
N GLY A 120 -5.43 -1.52 -12.12
CA GLY A 120 -4.08 -1.01 -12.42
C GLY A 120 -3.38 -0.35 -11.23
N SER A 121 -4.13 0.25 -10.31
CA SER A 121 -3.62 0.97 -9.13
C SER A 121 -3.91 0.26 -7.80
N GLY A 122 -4.46 -0.95 -7.85
CA GLY A 122 -4.97 -1.68 -6.69
C GLY A 122 -6.17 -1.03 -6.03
N ILE A 123 -6.57 -1.60 -4.88
CA ILE A 123 -7.68 -1.11 -4.06
C ILE A 123 -7.25 -0.03 -3.06
N GLU A 124 -5.96 0.03 -2.76
CA GLU A 124 -5.36 1.01 -1.88
C GLU A 124 -3.98 1.43 -2.38
N MET A 125 -3.59 2.65 -2.03
CA MET A 125 -2.29 3.22 -2.37
C MET A 125 -1.41 3.16 -1.12
N PRO A 126 -0.41 2.26 -1.06
CA PRO A 126 0.46 2.18 0.10
C PRO A 126 1.30 3.46 0.21
N PHE A 127 1.27 4.08 1.38
CA PHE A 127 2.04 5.30 1.65
C PHE A 127 3.31 4.97 2.46
N GLY A 128 4.48 5.36 1.94
CA GLY A 128 5.76 5.29 2.63
C GLY A 128 6.43 6.66 2.67
N ALA A 129 7.00 7.02 3.82
CA ALA A 129 7.76 8.26 3.98
C ALA A 129 9.12 7.98 4.61
N HIS A 130 10.16 8.58 4.04
CA HIS A 130 11.45 8.67 4.70
C HIS A 130 11.49 9.97 5.48
N VAL A 131 11.59 9.84 6.81
CA VAL A 131 11.52 10.98 7.73
C VAL A 131 12.86 11.16 8.45
N MET A 132 13.32 12.40 8.58
CA MET A 132 14.49 12.77 9.35
C MET A 132 14.12 13.72 10.48
N ASN A 133 14.76 13.56 11.64
CA ASN A 133 14.63 14.50 12.74
C ASN A 133 15.16 15.89 12.33
N MET A 134 14.42 16.95 12.67
CA MET A 134 14.78 18.29 12.23
C MET A 134 15.98 18.91 12.90
N ASN A 135 16.26 18.55 14.15
CA ASN A 135 17.48 19.00 14.81
C ASN A 135 18.71 18.34 14.17
N THR A 136 18.56 17.14 13.62
CA THR A 136 19.61 16.48 12.84
C THR A 136 19.76 17.15 11.48
N TRP A 137 18.67 17.33 10.72
CA TRP A 137 18.69 17.97 9.41
C TRP A 137 19.33 19.35 9.46
N ASN A 138 18.94 20.21 10.42
CA ASN A 138 19.45 21.58 10.52
C ASN A 138 20.94 21.66 10.90
N LYS A 139 21.56 20.56 11.37
CA LYS A 139 22.99 20.49 11.68
C LYS A 139 23.83 20.04 10.49
N LEU A 140 23.21 19.56 9.41
CA LEU A 140 23.92 19.18 8.21
C LEU A 140 24.46 20.43 7.51
N SER A 141 25.64 20.30 6.92
CA SER A 141 26.22 21.31 6.06
C SER A 141 25.47 21.38 4.72
N PRO A 142 25.56 22.51 3.98
CA PRO A 142 24.82 22.68 2.72
C PRO A 142 25.09 21.60 1.65
N ASP A 143 26.31 21.10 1.57
CA ASP A 143 26.69 19.97 0.69
C ASP A 143 25.97 18.68 1.08
N LEU A 144 25.86 18.38 2.38
CA LEU A 144 25.12 17.23 2.87
C LEU A 144 23.61 17.39 2.63
N HIS A 145 23.04 18.59 2.77
CA HIS A 145 21.65 18.85 2.36
C HIS A 145 21.42 18.48 0.90
N GLN A 146 22.29 18.96 0.00
CA GLN A 146 22.16 18.68 -1.42
C GLN A 146 22.27 17.18 -1.71
N ILE A 147 23.22 16.47 -1.09
CA ILE A 147 23.36 15.02 -1.25
C ILE A 147 22.08 14.27 -0.86
N PHE A 148 21.42 14.66 0.24
CA PHE A 148 20.15 14.03 0.63
C PHE A 148 19.03 14.33 -0.36
N GLU A 149 18.93 15.57 -0.87
CA GLU A 149 17.92 15.93 -1.87
C GLU A 149 18.13 15.15 -3.19
N ASP A 150 19.37 15.06 -3.66
CA ASP A 150 19.73 14.31 -4.87
C ASP A 150 19.49 12.81 -4.70
N ALA A 151 19.82 12.25 -3.53
CA ALA A 151 19.58 10.85 -3.21
C ALA A 151 18.08 10.51 -3.22
N VAL A 152 17.23 11.41 -2.74
CA VAL A 152 15.76 11.22 -2.79
C VAL A 152 15.27 11.23 -4.24
N ALA A 153 15.74 12.17 -5.06
CA ALA A 153 15.35 12.22 -6.48
C ALA A 153 15.79 10.95 -7.22
N TRP A 154 17.04 10.54 -7.03
CA TRP A 154 17.58 9.30 -7.57
C TRP A 154 16.79 8.07 -7.11
N TYR A 155 16.47 7.98 -5.82
CA TYR A 155 15.70 6.85 -5.28
C TYR A 155 14.32 6.76 -5.93
N ILE A 156 13.63 7.89 -6.10
CA ILE A 156 12.32 7.90 -6.76
C ILE A 156 12.45 7.41 -8.21
N GLU A 157 13.47 7.87 -8.95
CA GLU A 157 13.64 7.45 -10.34
C GLU A 157 14.05 5.98 -10.49
N GLN A 158 15.04 5.54 -9.73
CA GLN A 158 15.62 4.21 -9.86
C GLN A 158 14.83 3.15 -9.10
N GLU A 159 14.43 3.42 -7.85
CA GLU A 159 13.73 2.42 -7.06
C GLU A 159 12.24 2.39 -7.39
N VAL A 160 11.56 3.53 -7.28
CA VAL A 160 10.10 3.58 -7.43
C VAL A 160 9.67 3.37 -8.88
N TYR A 161 10.24 4.10 -9.83
CA TYR A 161 9.78 4.04 -11.23
C TYR A 161 10.45 2.95 -12.06
N THR A 162 11.55 2.35 -11.59
CA THR A 162 12.30 1.35 -12.37
C THR A 162 12.35 -0.01 -11.70
N ASN A 163 12.95 -0.11 -10.51
CA ASN A 163 13.22 -1.40 -9.88
C ASN A 163 11.96 -2.08 -9.33
N VAL A 164 11.06 -1.33 -8.69
CA VAL A 164 9.81 -1.87 -8.13
C VAL A 164 8.92 -2.47 -9.22
N PRO A 165 8.59 -1.76 -10.32
CA PRO A 165 7.80 -2.33 -11.42
C PRO A 165 8.45 -3.58 -12.01
N ARG A 166 9.78 -3.53 -12.23
CA ARG A 166 10.55 -4.67 -12.76
C ARG A 166 10.46 -5.89 -11.85
N MET A 167 10.61 -5.69 -10.54
CA MET A 167 10.51 -6.77 -9.54
C MET A 167 9.08 -7.34 -9.49
N ALA A 168 8.06 -6.48 -9.45
CA ALA A 168 6.67 -6.92 -9.45
C ALA A 168 6.32 -7.75 -10.70
N ALA A 169 6.76 -7.31 -11.88
CA ALA A 169 6.59 -8.05 -13.13
C ALA A 169 7.33 -9.39 -13.12
N GLY A 170 8.57 -9.42 -12.63
CA GLY A 170 9.37 -10.65 -12.51
C GLY A 170 8.74 -11.67 -11.57
N LEU A 171 8.21 -11.22 -10.42
CA LEU A 171 7.48 -12.09 -9.50
C LEU A 171 6.19 -12.62 -10.13
N LEU A 172 5.44 -11.79 -10.87
CA LEU A 172 4.17 -12.23 -11.48
C LEU A 172 4.44 -13.32 -12.49
N LYS A 173 5.42 -13.10 -13.35
CA LYS A 173 5.88 -14.09 -14.32
C LYS A 173 6.34 -15.38 -13.63
N ALA A 174 7.09 -15.28 -12.54
CA ALA A 174 7.53 -16.47 -11.79
C ALA A 174 6.34 -17.25 -11.20
N ALA A 175 5.28 -16.57 -10.75
CA ALA A 175 4.07 -17.22 -10.28
C ALA A 175 3.36 -17.98 -11.42
N GLU A 176 3.22 -17.34 -12.59
CA GLU A 176 2.63 -17.95 -13.79
C GLU A 176 3.45 -19.17 -14.27
N ASP A 177 4.78 -19.03 -14.34
CA ASP A 177 5.69 -20.11 -14.75
C ASP A 177 5.64 -21.31 -13.78
N GLN A 178 5.24 -21.08 -12.51
CA GLN A 178 5.00 -22.11 -11.50
C GLN A 178 3.55 -22.64 -11.49
N GLY A 179 2.73 -22.25 -12.47
CA GLY A 179 1.34 -22.67 -12.60
C GLY A 179 0.39 -22.08 -11.55
N ARG A 180 0.75 -20.94 -10.95
CA ARG A 180 -0.15 -20.18 -10.06
C ARG A 180 -1.16 -19.39 -10.88
N VAL A 181 -2.37 -19.25 -10.35
CA VAL A 181 -3.43 -18.47 -10.98
C VAL A 181 -3.18 -16.99 -10.72
N VAL A 182 -2.96 -16.20 -11.76
CA VAL A 182 -2.89 -14.73 -11.68
C VAL A 182 -4.17 -14.16 -12.30
N SER A 183 -5.07 -13.67 -11.46
CA SER A 183 -6.39 -13.18 -11.87
C SER A 183 -6.36 -11.68 -12.08
N HIS A 184 -6.60 -11.26 -13.32
CA HIS A 184 -6.84 -9.87 -13.69
C HIS A 184 -8.34 -9.62 -13.71
N LEU A 185 -8.81 -8.71 -12.87
CA LEU A 185 -10.24 -8.45 -12.71
C LEU A 185 -10.85 -7.67 -13.88
N THR A 186 -12.12 -7.96 -14.19
CA THR A 186 -12.91 -7.17 -15.14
C THR A 186 -13.27 -5.80 -14.54
N PRO A 187 -13.68 -4.80 -15.36
CA PRO A 187 -14.14 -3.51 -14.86
C PRO A 187 -15.29 -3.63 -13.84
N GLU A 188 -16.19 -4.59 -14.02
CA GLU A 188 -17.32 -4.85 -13.12
C GLU A 188 -16.83 -5.41 -11.77
N GLU A 189 -15.93 -6.39 -11.80
CA GLU A 189 -15.31 -6.95 -10.59
C GLU A 189 -14.51 -5.88 -9.83
N ILE A 190 -13.74 -5.05 -10.54
CA ILE A 190 -13.02 -3.89 -9.96
C ILE A 190 -14.01 -2.91 -9.33
N LYS A 191 -15.17 -2.68 -9.96
CA LYS A 191 -16.18 -1.78 -9.43
C LYS A 191 -16.74 -2.26 -8.09
N GLU A 192 -16.96 -3.56 -7.92
CA GLU A 192 -17.40 -4.12 -6.62
C GLU A 192 -16.41 -3.85 -5.50
N TRP A 193 -15.11 -4.08 -5.76
CA TRP A 193 -14.04 -3.74 -4.82
C TRP A 193 -13.97 -2.25 -4.54
N THR A 194 -14.07 -1.42 -5.58
CA THR A 194 -13.99 0.04 -5.45
C THR A 194 -15.17 0.60 -4.66
N ASP A 195 -16.37 0.07 -4.86
CA ASP A 195 -17.56 0.49 -4.13
C ASP A 195 -17.49 0.09 -2.66
N LEU A 196 -16.97 -1.10 -2.36
CA LEU A 196 -16.67 -1.50 -0.98
C LEU A 196 -15.64 -0.56 -0.32
N ALA A 197 -14.55 -0.26 -1.03
CA ALA A 197 -13.50 0.64 -0.54
C ALA A 197 -14.03 2.06 -0.27
N LYS A 198 -14.97 2.57 -1.08
CA LYS A 198 -15.64 3.86 -0.84
C LYS A 198 -16.40 3.85 0.48
N VAL A 199 -17.14 2.79 0.80
CA VAL A 199 -17.88 2.71 2.07
C VAL A 199 -16.93 2.74 3.26
N VAL A 200 -15.82 1.99 3.18
CA VAL A 200 -14.77 2.02 4.22
C VAL A 200 -14.15 3.42 4.33
N ALA A 201 -13.85 4.07 3.21
CA ALA A 201 -13.30 5.42 3.18
C ALA A 201 -14.27 6.45 3.80
N GLU A 202 -15.56 6.39 3.48
CA GLU A 202 -16.59 7.28 4.04
C GLU A 202 -16.72 7.10 5.55
N ALA A 203 -16.75 5.85 6.05
CA ALA A 203 -16.74 5.58 7.48
C ALA A 203 -15.50 6.14 8.16
N LYS A 204 -14.32 6.00 7.54
CA LYS A 204 -13.07 6.54 8.08
C LYS A 204 -13.03 8.07 8.07
N ILE A 205 -13.54 8.70 7.03
CA ILE A 205 -13.67 10.15 6.93
C ILE A 205 -14.55 10.66 8.08
N ALA A 206 -15.72 10.05 8.30
CA ALA A 206 -16.61 10.44 9.38
C ALA A 206 -15.95 10.30 10.77
N GLU A 207 -15.22 9.20 11.01
CA GLU A 207 -14.45 8.99 12.25
C GLU A 207 -13.41 10.10 12.48
N LEU A 208 -12.69 10.49 11.43
CA LEU A 208 -11.65 11.52 11.48
C LEU A 208 -12.25 12.93 11.65
N GLU A 209 -13.36 13.24 10.97
CA GLU A 209 -14.07 14.51 11.13
C GLU A 209 -14.61 14.68 12.55
N ALA A 210 -15.11 13.61 13.17
CA ALA A 210 -15.53 13.62 14.58
C ALA A 210 -14.36 13.94 15.54
N LYS A 211 -13.12 13.72 15.12
CA LYS A 211 -11.89 14.07 15.85
C LYS A 211 -11.33 15.45 15.49
N GLY A 212 -12.07 16.24 14.69
CA GLY A 212 -11.65 17.56 14.23
C GLY A 212 -10.58 17.54 13.13
N VAL A 213 -10.36 16.39 12.49
CA VAL A 213 -9.44 16.26 11.35
C VAL A 213 -10.21 16.57 10.06
N PRO A 214 -9.71 17.43 9.16
CA PRO A 214 -10.41 17.80 7.92
C PRO A 214 -10.29 16.71 6.84
N ALA A 215 -10.71 15.48 7.16
CA ALA A 215 -10.49 14.31 6.31
C ALA A 215 -11.22 14.40 4.97
N LYS A 216 -12.44 14.95 4.94
CA LYS A 216 -13.24 15.05 3.71
C LYS A 216 -12.60 15.96 2.66
N SER A 217 -12.10 17.12 3.06
CA SER A 217 -11.43 18.03 2.12
C SER A 217 -10.12 17.43 1.59
N VAL A 218 -9.36 16.74 2.45
CA VAL A 218 -8.14 16.04 2.04
C VAL A 218 -8.46 14.90 1.06
N TYR A 219 -9.51 14.12 1.33
CA TYR A 219 -9.94 13.06 0.43
C TYR A 219 -10.37 13.59 -0.95
N GLN A 220 -11.13 14.68 -0.99
CA GLN A 220 -11.54 15.32 -2.24
C GLN A 220 -10.36 15.85 -3.04
N GLU A 221 -9.38 16.48 -2.38
CA GLU A 221 -8.15 16.94 -3.02
C GLU A 221 -7.35 15.76 -3.58
N LEU A 222 -7.20 14.67 -2.82
CA LEU A 222 -6.52 13.46 -3.29
C LEU A 222 -7.19 12.87 -4.53
N GLN A 223 -8.53 12.79 -4.56
CA GLN A 223 -9.27 12.30 -5.73
C GLN A 223 -9.06 13.19 -6.96
N GLN A 224 -9.00 14.52 -6.79
CA GLN A 224 -8.68 15.45 -7.88
C GLN A 224 -7.24 15.26 -8.37
N LEU A 225 -6.27 15.08 -7.48
CA LEU A 225 -4.88 14.82 -7.85
C LEU A 225 -4.78 13.50 -8.64
N ILE A 226 -5.42 12.43 -8.16
CA ILE A 226 -5.46 11.15 -8.88
C ILE A 226 -6.05 11.33 -10.29
N ALA A 227 -7.14 12.07 -10.44
CA ALA A 227 -7.75 12.31 -11.76
C ALA A 227 -6.83 13.11 -12.71
N ASN A 228 -6.01 14.01 -12.17
CA ASN A 228 -5.13 14.89 -12.95
C ASN A 228 -3.77 14.26 -13.31
N TYR A 229 -3.34 13.22 -12.57
CA TYR A 229 -2.02 12.59 -12.70
C TYR A 229 -2.08 11.11 -13.11
N LYS A 230 -3.23 10.63 -13.60
CA LYS A 230 -3.39 9.31 -14.23
C LYS A 230 -2.72 9.21 -15.59
#